data_AF-A0A6V7VI27-F1
#
_entry.id   AF-A0A6V7VI27-F1
#
_cell.length_a   1.000
_cell.length_b   1.000
_cell.length_c   1.000
_cell.angle_alpha   90.00
_cell.angle_beta   90.00
_cell.angle_gamma   90.00
#
_symmetry.space_group_name_H-M   'P 1'
#
loop_
_entity.id
_entity.type
_entity.pdbx_description
1 polymer ?
#
loop_
_entity_poly.entity_id
_entity_poly.type
_entity_poly.pdbx_seq_one_letter_code
_entity_poly.pdbx_strand_id
1 'polypeptide(L)'
;MKIASFLVCLSIILFFNSLTAQKIPNCPARNYSCDTDWQLFKDPNSGVEYGYKAFIQDSINFYEADIFCRDRCAELVSIHSQQEQDFVTRIAGPLLTKCQFTDACSERMEHTNKSAANFDRMLRGFWIGMNRVWGTLLNHDTIDTNVTCIWSDRSQCDYGSVQDGSVTPDTVIPPWARGNPNGANPGVFRNHDNVNLHRRIHLLSACVQMVEGRHGGWNDISCTYRLGGLICKRKCSSYCAAQDV
;
A
#
# COMPACT_ATOMS: atom_id res chain seq x y z
N MET A 1 -53.96 -48.09 -18.34
CA MET A 1 -52.86 -47.69 -19.26
C MET A 1 -52.49 -46.26 -18.93
N LYS A 2 -51.20 -46.00 -18.61
CA LYS A 2 -50.58 -44.78 -17.99
C LYS A 2 -50.91 -44.63 -16.50
N ILE A 3 -50.06 -44.91 -15.49
CA ILE A 3 -48.61 -44.69 -15.21
C ILE A 3 -48.18 -43.23 -15.24
N ALA A 4 -47.99 -42.65 -14.04
CA ALA A 4 -46.84 -41.86 -13.57
C ALA A 4 -47.25 -41.08 -12.29
N SER A 5 -47.00 -41.65 -11.10
CA SER A 5 -45.91 -41.28 -10.18
C SER A 5 -46.00 -39.86 -9.59
N PHE A 6 -46.70 -39.76 -8.45
CA PHE A 6 -46.52 -38.73 -7.43
C PHE A 6 -45.22 -39.02 -6.67
N LEU A 7 -44.15 -38.27 -6.92
CA LEU A 7 -42.92 -38.37 -6.12
C LEU A 7 -42.00 -37.15 -6.33
N VAL A 8 -42.40 -35.97 -5.89
CA VAL A 8 -41.45 -34.87 -5.63
C VAL A 8 -42.01 -34.00 -4.52
N CYS A 9 -41.72 -34.32 -3.25
CA CYS A 9 -41.79 -33.37 -2.15
C CYS A 9 -41.17 -33.97 -0.88
N LEU A 10 -39.88 -34.33 -0.90
CA LEU A 10 -39.11 -34.50 0.34
C LEU A 10 -37.59 -34.56 0.07
N SER A 11 -37.01 -33.49 -0.49
CA SER A 11 -35.55 -33.40 -0.63
C SER A 11 -35.04 -31.96 -0.75
N ILE A 12 -35.58 -31.05 0.06
CA ILE A 12 -34.98 -29.71 0.25
C ILE A 12 -35.03 -29.30 1.72
N ILE A 13 -34.67 -30.21 2.62
CA ILE A 13 -34.25 -29.88 3.98
C ILE A 13 -33.15 -30.88 4.27
N LEU A 14 -31.89 -30.41 4.30
CA LEU A 14 -30.64 -31.05 4.77
C LEU A 14 -29.39 -30.61 3.95
N PHE A 15 -29.32 -29.35 3.51
CA PHE A 15 -28.07 -28.74 3.00
C PHE A 15 -27.63 -27.50 3.79
N PHE A 16 -27.90 -27.49 5.10
CA PHE A 16 -27.31 -26.50 6.01
C PHE A 16 -26.71 -27.22 7.22
N ASN A 17 -25.59 -27.90 7.01
CA ASN A 17 -24.66 -28.27 8.06
C ASN A 17 -23.36 -28.70 7.38
N SER A 18 -22.48 -27.73 7.14
CA SER A 18 -21.01 -27.84 7.12
C SER A 18 -20.45 -26.57 6.47
N LEU A 19 -20.47 -25.44 7.18
CA LEU A 19 -19.37 -24.49 7.01
C LEU A 19 -18.15 -25.14 7.67
N THR A 20 -17.54 -26.11 6.98
CA THR A 20 -16.17 -26.47 7.29
C THR A 20 -15.36 -25.21 7.05
N ALA A 21 -14.80 -24.63 8.12
CA ALA A 21 -13.69 -23.69 8.00
C ALA A 21 -12.72 -24.30 6.98
N GLN A 22 -12.60 -23.67 5.82
CA GLN A 22 -11.70 -24.12 4.77
C GLN A 22 -10.32 -24.11 5.41
N LYS A 23 -9.81 -25.31 5.70
CA LYS A 23 -8.48 -25.47 6.27
C LYS A 23 -7.54 -24.82 5.27
N ILE A 24 -7.00 -23.65 5.63
CA ILE A 24 -6.00 -22.93 4.85
C ILE A 24 -4.96 -23.98 4.45
N PRO A 25 -4.63 -24.11 3.15
CA PRO A 25 -3.60 -25.04 2.70
C PRO A 25 -2.40 -24.86 3.60
N ASN A 26 -1.99 -25.94 4.26
CA ASN A 26 -0.93 -25.92 5.25
C ASN A 26 0.36 -25.56 4.51
N CYS A 27 0.63 -24.26 4.39
CA CYS A 27 1.75 -23.78 3.63
C CYS A 27 2.98 -23.94 4.50
N PRO A 28 3.90 -24.86 4.12
CA PRO A 28 5.05 -25.15 4.96
C PRO A 28 5.85 -23.88 5.10
N ALA A 29 6.11 -23.48 6.35
CA ALA A 29 7.01 -22.38 6.67
C ALA A 29 8.32 -22.59 5.93
N ARG A 30 8.59 -21.78 4.90
CA ARG A 30 9.87 -21.84 4.19
C ARG A 30 10.83 -20.96 4.93
N ASN A 31 11.87 -21.55 5.52
CA ASN A 31 13.00 -20.80 6.01
C ASN A 31 13.61 -20.03 4.84
N TYR A 32 13.64 -18.72 4.96
CA TYR A 32 14.24 -17.84 4.00
C TYR A 32 15.54 -17.29 4.57
N SER A 33 16.57 -17.20 3.71
CA SER A 33 17.82 -16.48 3.95
C SER A 33 17.97 -15.50 2.81
N CYS A 34 18.29 -14.24 3.08
CA CYS A 34 18.57 -13.29 2.00
C CYS A 34 19.65 -13.83 1.07
N ASP A 35 19.28 -13.96 -0.20
CA ASP A 35 20.19 -14.27 -1.29
C ASP A 35 20.95 -13.02 -1.74
N THR A 36 21.92 -13.22 -2.64
CA THR A 36 22.75 -12.14 -3.22
C THR A 36 21.96 -11.18 -4.10
N ASP A 37 20.73 -11.51 -4.48
CA ASP A 37 19.94 -10.74 -5.45
C ASP A 37 19.14 -9.60 -4.80
N TRP A 38 19.25 -9.46 -3.47
CA TRP A 38 18.62 -8.42 -2.67
C TRP A 38 19.66 -7.58 -1.96
N GLN A 39 19.39 -6.28 -1.87
CA GLN A 39 20.30 -5.35 -1.22
C GLN A 39 20.08 -5.43 0.29
N LEU A 40 21.16 -5.68 1.04
CA LEU A 40 21.09 -5.85 2.49
C LEU A 40 21.20 -4.51 3.20
N PHE A 41 20.35 -4.32 4.21
CA PHE A 41 20.49 -3.24 5.19
C PHE A 41 20.30 -3.82 6.59
N LYS A 42 21.26 -3.53 7.46
CA LYS A 42 21.22 -3.91 8.86
C LYS A 42 20.75 -2.71 9.66
N ASP A 43 19.60 -2.85 10.30
CA ASP A 43 19.05 -1.82 11.17
C ASP A 43 20.06 -1.53 12.29
N PRO A 44 20.54 -0.28 12.42
CA PRO A 44 21.57 0.07 13.40
C PRO A 44 21.07 -0.01 14.85
N ASN A 45 19.76 0.12 15.07
CA ASN A 45 19.15 0.09 16.40
C ASN A 45 18.86 -1.34 16.85
N SER A 46 18.24 -2.15 15.99
CA SER A 46 17.84 -3.52 16.32
C SER A 46 18.89 -4.58 15.99
N GLY A 47 19.86 -4.26 15.12
CA GLY A 47 20.83 -5.21 14.58
C GLY A 47 20.24 -6.23 13.61
N VAL A 48 18.95 -6.13 13.28
CA VAL A 48 18.25 -7.03 12.37
C VAL A 48 18.64 -6.72 10.92
N GLU A 49 18.94 -7.76 10.15
CA GLU A 49 19.23 -7.64 8.73
C GLU A 49 17.97 -7.86 7.89
N TYR A 50 17.76 -6.95 6.94
CA TYR A 50 16.66 -6.95 6.00
C TYR A 50 17.20 -6.91 4.56
N GLY A 51 16.51 -7.60 3.66
CA GLY A 51 16.74 -7.53 2.22
C GLY A 51 15.72 -6.61 1.56
N TYR A 52 16.19 -5.79 0.63
CA TYR A 52 15.37 -4.85 -0.12
C TYR A 52 15.56 -5.02 -1.63
N LYS A 53 14.47 -4.81 -2.38
CA LYS A 53 14.52 -4.83 -3.83
C LYS A 53 13.43 -3.96 -4.42
N ALA A 54 13.84 -3.06 -5.32
CA ALA A 54 12.94 -2.22 -6.09
C ALA A 54 12.67 -2.87 -7.45
N PHE A 55 11.44 -2.76 -7.94
CA PHE A 55 10.99 -3.34 -9.19
C PHE A 55 10.29 -2.27 -10.03
N ILE A 56 10.68 -2.17 -11.30
CA ILE A 56 9.82 -1.54 -12.31
C ILE A 56 8.76 -2.58 -12.66
N GLN A 57 7.50 -2.24 -12.37
CA GLN A 57 6.34 -3.06 -12.65
C GLN A 57 5.26 -2.09 -13.12
N ASP A 58 5.30 -1.78 -14.42
CA ASP A 58 4.49 -0.70 -14.96
C ASP A 58 3.00 -1.00 -14.82
N SER A 59 2.25 0.05 -14.49
CA SER A 59 0.81 0.03 -14.28
C SER A 59 0.40 -1.01 -13.23
N ILE A 60 0.83 -0.85 -11.98
CA ILE A 60 0.44 -1.69 -10.83
C ILE A 60 -0.24 -0.87 -9.73
N ASN A 61 -1.39 -1.33 -9.22
CA ASN A 61 -2.02 -0.67 -8.06
C ASN A 61 -1.42 -1.14 -6.74
N PHE A 62 -1.79 -0.48 -5.63
CA PHE A 62 -1.19 -0.79 -4.33
C PHE A 62 -1.42 -2.25 -3.90
N TYR A 63 -2.64 -2.76 -4.08
CA TYR A 63 -3.01 -4.12 -3.66
C TYR A 63 -2.29 -5.20 -4.48
N GLU A 64 -2.16 -4.98 -5.79
CA GLU A 64 -1.36 -5.83 -6.67
C GLU A 64 0.12 -5.79 -6.28
N ALA A 65 0.64 -4.62 -5.90
CA ALA A 65 2.03 -4.44 -5.47
C ALA A 65 2.30 -5.15 -4.12
N ASP A 66 1.34 -5.10 -3.19
CA ASP A 66 1.39 -5.83 -1.93
C ASP A 66 1.46 -7.35 -2.19
N ILE A 67 0.53 -7.89 -3.00
CA ILE A 67 0.56 -9.30 -3.42
C ILE A 67 1.88 -9.65 -4.09
N PHE A 68 2.42 -8.78 -4.96
CA PHE A 68 3.69 -9.02 -5.66
C PHE A 68 4.86 -9.23 -4.69
N CYS A 69 4.96 -8.43 -3.62
CA CYS A 69 5.97 -8.62 -2.59
C CYS A 69 5.71 -9.89 -1.78
N ARG A 70 4.45 -10.15 -1.42
CA ARG A 70 4.01 -11.28 -0.60
C ARG A 70 4.32 -12.62 -1.26
N ASP A 71 4.11 -12.73 -2.57
CA ASP A 71 4.50 -13.89 -3.39
C ASP A 71 6.01 -14.20 -3.36
N ARG A 72 6.82 -13.24 -2.91
CA ARG A 72 8.29 -13.33 -2.80
C ARG A 72 8.77 -13.38 -1.35
N CYS A 73 7.88 -13.73 -0.42
CA CYS A 73 8.15 -13.71 1.02
C CYS A 73 8.65 -12.35 1.51
N ALA A 74 8.08 -11.28 0.97
CA ALA A 74 8.38 -9.92 1.32
C ALA A 74 7.09 -9.15 1.55
N GLU A 75 7.22 -7.93 2.03
CA GLU A 75 6.15 -6.96 2.15
C GLU A 75 6.55 -5.73 1.36
N LEU A 76 5.60 -4.85 1.02
CA LEU A 76 5.97 -3.51 0.58
C LEU A 76 6.81 -2.83 1.67
N VAL A 77 7.80 -2.05 1.24
CA VAL A 77 8.82 -1.51 2.14
C VAL A 77 8.22 -0.63 3.23
N SER A 78 8.55 -0.95 4.47
CA SER A 78 8.44 -0.07 5.63
C SER A 78 9.76 0.66 5.88
N ILE A 79 9.69 1.93 6.32
CA ILE A 79 10.86 2.78 6.52
C ILE A 79 10.76 3.43 7.91
N HIS A 80 11.75 3.19 8.77
CA HIS A 80 11.75 3.52 10.20
C HIS A 80 12.84 4.51 10.62
N SER A 81 13.66 4.97 9.69
CA SER A 81 14.74 5.91 10.00
C SER A 81 15.22 6.66 8.76
N GLN A 82 15.92 7.77 8.98
CA GLN A 82 16.57 8.50 7.89
C GLN A 82 17.63 7.63 7.18
N GLN A 83 18.38 6.82 7.92
CA GLN A 83 19.41 5.94 7.33
C GLN A 83 18.79 4.88 6.42
N GLU A 84 17.65 4.32 6.82
CA GLU A 84 16.88 3.39 5.99
C GLU A 84 16.28 4.11 4.77
N GLN A 85 15.74 5.31 4.94
CA GLN A 85 15.25 6.14 3.84
C GLN A 85 16.34 6.43 2.80
N ASP A 86 17.55 6.80 3.23
CA ASP A 86 18.69 7.06 2.36
C ASP A 86 19.10 5.78 1.61
N PHE A 87 19.09 4.64 2.31
CA PHE A 87 19.35 3.33 1.72
C PHE A 87 18.30 2.95 0.66
N VAL A 88 17.01 3.10 0.97
CA VAL A 88 15.90 2.83 0.04
C VAL A 88 15.98 3.76 -1.18
N THR A 89 16.31 5.03 -0.96
CA THR A 89 16.50 6.01 -2.05
C THR A 89 17.63 5.58 -2.98
N ARG A 90 18.76 5.12 -2.44
CA ARG A 90 19.90 4.66 -3.23
C ARG A 90 19.56 3.47 -4.13
N ILE A 91 18.72 2.54 -3.67
CA ILE A 91 18.36 1.34 -4.45
C ILE A 91 17.23 1.60 -5.45
N ALA A 92 16.22 2.40 -5.07
CA ALA A 92 15.02 2.62 -5.88
C ALA A 92 15.17 3.82 -6.82
N GLY A 93 15.93 4.83 -6.42
CA GLY A 93 16.08 6.11 -7.12
C GLY A 93 16.46 6.01 -8.59
N PRO A 94 17.47 5.20 -8.97
CA PRO A 94 17.83 5.00 -10.38
C PRO A 94 16.72 4.36 -11.20
N LEU A 95 16.00 3.38 -10.64
CA LEU A 95 14.88 2.70 -11.32
C LEU A 95 13.66 3.62 -11.45
N LEU A 96 13.35 4.38 -10.39
CA LEU A 96 12.30 5.40 -10.39
C LEU A 96 12.60 6.48 -11.44
N THR A 97 13.84 6.99 -11.48
CA THR A 97 14.27 7.96 -12.50
C THR A 97 14.13 7.38 -13.90
N LYS A 98 14.55 6.13 -14.11
CA LYS A 98 14.37 5.44 -15.40
C LYS A 98 12.89 5.37 -15.78
N CYS A 99 12.02 4.93 -14.87
CA CYS A 99 10.58 4.85 -15.11
C CYS A 99 9.97 6.22 -15.44
N GLN A 100 10.40 7.29 -14.77
CA GLN A 100 9.85 8.65 -14.94
C GLN A 100 10.30 9.37 -16.21
N PHE A 101 11.48 9.06 -16.74
CA PHE A 101 12.12 9.85 -17.80
C PHE A 101 12.48 9.05 -19.06
N THR A 102 12.13 7.77 -19.13
CA THR A 102 12.36 6.92 -20.29
C THR A 102 11.11 6.10 -20.62
N ASP A 103 11.18 5.27 -21.67
CA ASP A 103 10.14 4.32 -22.08
C ASP A 103 10.02 3.09 -21.18
N ALA A 104 10.81 3.00 -20.10
CA ALA A 104 10.72 1.91 -19.13
C ALA A 104 9.35 1.82 -18.44
N CYS A 105 8.59 2.91 -18.40
CA CYS A 105 7.19 2.95 -18.00
C CYS A 105 6.39 3.78 -18.99
N SER A 106 5.20 3.30 -19.31
CA SER A 106 4.28 3.95 -20.24
C SER A 106 3.81 5.30 -19.71
N GLU A 107 3.60 6.26 -20.61
CA GLU A 107 2.89 7.49 -20.29
C GLU A 107 1.43 7.15 -19.95
N ARG A 108 0.91 7.76 -18.89
CA ARG A 108 -0.47 7.59 -18.41
C ARG A 108 -1.36 8.77 -18.74
N MET A 109 -0.76 9.92 -19.06
CA MET A 109 -1.48 11.09 -19.53
C MET A 109 -0.70 11.84 -20.61
N GLU A 110 -1.44 12.50 -21.50
CA GLU A 110 -0.88 13.41 -22.50
C GLU A 110 -0.28 14.67 -21.85
N HIS A 111 0.92 15.06 -22.28
CA HIS A 111 1.67 16.21 -21.74
C HIS A 111 1.24 17.55 -22.35
N THR A 112 -0.06 17.84 -22.30
CA THR A 112 -0.63 19.09 -22.87
C THR A 112 -0.10 20.36 -22.21
N ASN A 113 0.41 20.25 -20.98
CA ASN A 113 1.08 21.32 -20.25
C ASN A 113 2.01 20.76 -19.16
N LYS A 114 2.77 21.64 -18.49
CA LYS A 114 3.73 21.25 -17.44
C LYS A 114 3.06 20.53 -16.26
N SER A 115 1.84 20.89 -15.89
CA SER A 115 1.11 20.25 -14.79
C SER A 115 0.72 18.82 -15.17
N ALA A 116 0.25 18.60 -16.40
CA ALA A 116 -0.07 17.28 -16.91
C ALA A 116 1.18 16.38 -16.98
N ALA A 117 2.30 16.89 -17.48
CA ALA A 117 3.58 16.18 -17.49
C ALA A 117 4.09 15.85 -16.07
N ASN A 118 3.93 16.78 -15.12
CA ASN A 118 4.31 16.54 -13.73
C ASN A 118 3.42 15.49 -13.05
N PHE A 119 2.12 15.51 -13.31
CA PHE A 119 1.19 14.51 -12.78
C PHE A 119 1.45 13.13 -13.38
N ASP A 120 1.69 13.05 -14.69
CA ASP A 120 2.11 11.81 -15.35
C ASP A 120 3.41 11.24 -14.76
N ARG A 121 4.41 12.11 -14.50
CA ARG A 121 5.64 11.73 -13.80
C ARG A 121 5.37 11.23 -12.37
N MET A 122 4.47 11.88 -11.64
CA MET A 122 4.05 11.44 -10.31
C MET A 122 3.39 10.07 -10.34
N LEU A 123 2.55 9.78 -11.34
CA LEU A 123 1.96 8.45 -11.49
C LEU A 123 3.04 7.40 -11.77
N ARG A 124 4.21 7.75 -12.31
CA ARG A 124 5.35 6.83 -12.52
C ARG A 124 6.21 6.63 -11.26
N GLY A 125 5.66 6.95 -10.08
CA GLY A 125 6.23 6.65 -8.77
C GLY A 125 6.25 5.17 -8.41
N PHE A 126 6.86 4.84 -7.27
CA PHE A 126 6.96 3.48 -6.75
C PHE A 126 6.20 3.33 -5.44
N TRP A 127 5.37 2.30 -5.30
CA TRP A 127 4.68 2.00 -4.05
C TRP A 127 5.65 1.68 -2.91
N ILE A 128 5.35 2.22 -1.72
CA ILE A 128 5.89 1.81 -0.43
C ILE A 128 4.74 1.33 0.47
N GLY A 129 5.03 0.65 1.58
CA GLY A 129 4.01 -0.04 2.37
C GLY A 129 3.13 0.87 3.24
N MET A 130 3.34 2.19 3.26
CA MET A 130 2.59 3.08 4.14
C MET A 130 1.20 3.36 3.57
N ASN A 131 0.21 3.26 4.45
CA ASN A 131 -1.14 3.73 4.27
C ASN A 131 -1.38 4.88 5.25
N ARG A 132 -2.18 5.85 4.84
CA ARG A 132 -2.74 6.91 5.69
C ARG A 132 -4.24 6.75 5.71
N VAL A 133 -4.81 6.58 6.89
CA VAL A 133 -6.24 6.35 7.09
C VAL A 133 -6.80 7.47 7.96
N TRP A 134 -7.93 8.02 7.52
CA TRP A 134 -8.71 9.00 8.25
C TRP A 134 -10.14 8.52 8.45
N GLY A 135 -10.73 8.88 9.58
CA GLY A 135 -12.16 8.64 9.84
C GLY A 135 -12.46 7.24 10.36
N THR A 136 -11.51 6.60 11.06
CA THR A 136 -11.74 5.29 11.70
C THR A 136 -12.78 5.41 12.81
N LEU A 137 -13.59 4.37 13.04
CA LEU A 137 -14.57 4.40 14.13
C LEU A 137 -13.88 4.10 15.46
N LEU A 138 -13.99 5.02 16.43
CA LEU A 138 -13.61 4.77 17.82
C LEU A 138 -14.67 3.95 18.55
N ASN A 139 -15.94 4.17 18.21
CA ASN A 139 -17.11 3.41 18.66
C ASN A 139 -18.27 3.61 17.66
N HIS A 140 -19.46 3.08 17.97
CA HIS A 140 -20.64 3.16 17.08
C HIS A 140 -20.97 4.60 16.62
N ASP A 141 -20.67 5.61 17.45
CA ASP A 141 -21.12 7.00 17.24
C ASP A 141 -19.97 8.01 17.12
N THR A 142 -18.71 7.58 17.29
CA THR A 142 -17.54 8.47 17.36
C THR A 142 -16.52 8.10 16.29
N ILE A 143 -16.15 9.09 15.49
CA ILE A 143 -15.14 8.98 14.43
C ILE A 143 -13.82 9.56 14.96
N ASP A 144 -12.73 8.83 14.77
CA ASP A 144 -11.38 9.35 14.92
C ASP A 144 -11.07 10.28 13.74
N THR A 145 -10.90 11.56 14.06
CA THR A 145 -10.56 12.58 13.06
C THR A 145 -9.05 12.70 12.85
N ASN A 146 -8.24 11.93 13.57
CA ASN A 146 -6.79 11.91 13.37
C ASN A 146 -6.43 11.07 12.16
N VAL A 147 -5.38 11.49 11.44
CA VAL A 147 -4.79 10.61 10.45
C VAL A 147 -3.89 9.60 11.15
N THR A 148 -4.24 8.33 11.01
CA THR A 148 -3.41 7.22 11.44
C THR A 148 -2.63 6.72 10.23
N CYS A 149 -1.32 6.53 10.38
CA CYS A 149 -0.56 5.79 9.38
C CYS A 149 -0.37 4.34 9.80
N ILE A 150 -0.26 3.46 8.81
CA ILE A 150 -0.12 2.01 8.99
C ILE A 150 0.83 1.49 7.91
N TRP A 151 1.87 0.76 8.29
CA TRP A 151 2.69 -0.01 7.35
C TRP A 151 2.04 -1.37 7.05
N SER A 152 2.11 -1.83 5.81
CA SER A 152 1.54 -3.12 5.37
C SER A 152 2.12 -4.34 6.11
N ASP A 153 3.38 -4.25 6.56
CA ASP A 153 4.06 -5.25 7.37
C ASP A 153 3.74 -5.15 8.88
N ARG A 154 2.82 -4.25 9.27
CA ARG A 154 2.35 -4.00 10.64
C ARG A 154 3.42 -3.45 11.58
N SER A 155 4.54 -2.98 11.05
CA SER A 155 5.54 -2.25 11.81
C SER A 155 5.01 -0.89 12.29
N GLN A 156 5.70 -0.29 13.27
CA GLN A 156 5.26 0.98 13.85
C GLN A 156 5.50 2.16 12.91
N CYS A 157 4.65 3.17 13.03
CA CYS A 157 4.70 4.42 12.28
C CYS A 157 5.61 5.46 12.94
N ASP A 158 6.88 5.10 13.14
CA ASP A 158 7.89 5.86 13.88
C ASP A 158 8.70 6.85 13.03
N TYR A 159 8.58 6.79 11.71
CA TYR A 159 9.26 7.68 10.77
C TYR A 159 8.31 8.18 9.67
N GLY A 160 8.34 9.50 9.42
CA GLY A 160 7.51 10.16 8.42
C GLY A 160 6.01 10.21 8.75
N SER A 161 5.61 9.91 9.98
CA SER A 161 4.20 10.04 10.40
C SER A 161 3.79 11.50 10.52
N VAL A 162 2.65 11.85 9.93
CA VAL A 162 2.05 13.20 9.98
C VAL A 162 0.61 13.04 10.44
N GLN A 163 0.34 13.54 11.65
CA GLN A 163 -0.97 13.42 12.32
C GLN A 163 -2.03 14.34 11.71
N ASP A 164 -1.59 15.44 11.09
CA ASP A 164 -2.47 16.39 10.40
C ASP A 164 -2.81 15.91 8.98
N GLY A 165 -4.10 16.03 8.62
CA GLY A 165 -4.62 15.49 7.35
C GLY A 165 -4.17 16.21 6.08
N SER A 166 -3.67 17.43 6.18
CA SER A 166 -3.26 18.23 5.03
C SER A 166 -2.14 19.20 5.33
N VAL A 167 -1.30 19.44 4.34
CA VAL A 167 -0.24 20.45 4.38
C VAL A 167 -0.42 21.48 3.28
N THR A 168 0.20 22.66 3.44
CA THR A 168 0.20 23.68 2.38
C THR A 168 1.20 23.33 1.27
N PRO A 169 1.06 23.87 0.05
CA PRO A 169 2.03 23.64 -1.03
C PRO A 169 3.49 24.01 -0.68
N ASP A 170 3.69 24.90 0.29
CA ASP A 170 5.03 25.32 0.74
C ASP A 170 5.61 24.47 1.86
N THR A 171 4.82 23.55 2.42
CA THR A 171 5.24 22.72 3.55
C THR A 171 6.34 21.74 3.14
N VAL A 172 7.39 21.65 3.96
CA VAL A 172 8.54 20.74 3.77
C VAL A 172 8.71 19.91 5.04
N ILE A 173 8.28 18.64 5.00
CA ILE A 173 8.36 17.70 6.12
C ILE A 173 9.00 16.42 5.60
N PRO A 174 10.33 16.27 5.63
CA PRO A 174 10.97 15.03 5.22
C PRO A 174 10.40 13.82 5.98
N PRO A 175 10.23 12.66 5.32
CA PRO A 175 10.62 12.34 3.94
C PRO A 175 9.56 12.71 2.88
N TRP A 176 8.50 13.44 3.22
CA TRP A 176 7.49 13.86 2.24
C TRP A 176 8.08 14.86 1.24
N ALA A 177 7.71 14.68 -0.03
CA ALA A 177 7.98 15.67 -1.06
C ALA A 177 7.29 16.99 -0.68
N ARG A 178 7.81 18.12 -1.19
CA ARG A 178 7.25 19.44 -0.88
C ARG A 178 5.75 19.49 -1.18
N GLY A 179 4.98 19.99 -0.23
CA GLY A 179 3.52 20.06 -0.33
C GLY A 179 2.80 18.72 -0.13
N ASN A 180 3.45 17.73 0.49
CA ASN A 180 2.83 16.47 0.89
C ASN A 180 2.99 16.21 2.39
N PRO A 181 2.10 15.43 3.01
CA PRO A 181 0.99 14.67 2.42
C PRO A 181 -0.34 15.44 2.28
N ASN A 182 -1.17 15.08 1.30
CA ASN A 182 -2.47 15.72 1.01
C ASN A 182 -3.59 14.77 0.54
N GLY A 183 -3.30 13.49 0.31
CA GLY A 183 -4.23 12.50 -0.22
C GLY A 183 -5.30 12.00 0.76
N ALA A 184 -5.04 12.02 2.07
CA ALA A 184 -5.98 11.56 3.11
C ALA A 184 -6.82 12.69 3.76
N ASN A 185 -7.00 13.83 3.08
CA ASN A 185 -7.62 15.03 3.67
C ASN A 185 -9.16 14.97 3.71
N PRO A 186 -9.82 15.18 4.87
CA PRO A 186 -11.27 15.31 4.98
C PRO A 186 -11.85 16.66 4.47
N GLY A 187 -10.99 17.65 4.20
CA GLY A 187 -11.39 19.02 3.84
C GLY A 187 -12.30 19.15 2.61
N VAL A 188 -12.38 18.11 1.77
CA VAL A 188 -13.27 18.07 0.60
C VAL A 188 -14.73 17.77 0.99
N PHE A 189 -15.00 17.15 2.13
CA PHE A 189 -16.36 16.77 2.55
C PHE A 189 -17.04 17.78 3.48
N ARG A 190 -16.38 18.89 3.82
CA ARG A 190 -16.88 19.82 4.85
C ARG A 190 -18.08 20.69 4.43
N ASN A 191 -18.49 20.74 3.16
CA ASN A 191 -19.35 21.85 2.72
C ASN A 191 -20.51 21.57 1.77
N HIS A 192 -20.95 20.33 1.53
CA HIS A 192 -22.06 20.13 0.57
C HIS A 192 -23.38 19.58 1.08
N ASP A 193 -23.49 19.03 2.29
CA ASP A 193 -24.79 18.52 2.75
C ASP A 193 -25.01 18.77 4.25
N ASN A 194 -25.84 19.77 4.57
CA ASN A 194 -26.57 19.89 5.83
C ASN A 194 -27.65 18.77 5.97
N VAL A 195 -27.32 17.55 5.56
CA VAL A 195 -28.25 16.41 5.51
C VAL A 195 -27.72 15.32 6.43
N ASN A 196 -28.24 15.29 7.65
CA ASN A 196 -28.19 14.15 8.58
C ASN A 196 -26.83 13.43 8.66
N LEU A 197 -25.96 13.97 9.51
CA LEU A 197 -24.61 13.52 9.89
C LEU A 197 -24.47 12.04 10.33
N HIS A 198 -25.54 11.25 10.32
CA HIS A 198 -25.58 9.88 10.86
C HIS A 198 -25.29 8.75 9.84
N ARG A 199 -24.99 9.03 8.56
CA ARG A 199 -24.98 7.92 7.57
C ARG A 199 -23.90 7.85 6.50
N ARG A 200 -22.88 8.71 6.50
CA ARG A 200 -21.73 8.52 5.59
C ARG A 200 -20.40 8.76 6.30
N ILE A 201 -20.00 7.78 7.09
CA ILE A 201 -18.60 7.63 7.50
C ILE A 201 -17.82 7.26 6.24
N HIS A 202 -17.25 8.26 5.57
CA HIS A 202 -16.32 8.02 4.47
C HIS A 202 -14.94 7.76 5.07
N LEU A 203 -14.61 6.48 5.28
CA LEU A 203 -13.24 6.06 5.52
C LEU A 203 -12.40 6.50 4.31
N LEU A 204 -11.45 7.41 4.54
CA LEU A 204 -10.52 7.86 3.51
C LEU A 204 -9.19 7.16 3.75
N SER A 205 -8.80 6.32 2.80
CA SER A 205 -7.49 5.66 2.78
C SER A 205 -6.68 6.16 1.59
N ALA A 206 -5.49 6.68 1.87
CA ALA A 206 -4.48 6.96 0.86
C ALA A 206 -3.29 6.03 1.05
N CYS A 207 -2.72 5.58 -0.06
CA CYS A 207 -1.50 4.79 -0.09
C CYS A 207 -0.32 5.69 -0.44
N VAL A 208 0.87 5.35 0.02
CA VAL A 208 2.05 6.20 -0.13
C VAL A 208 2.97 5.64 -1.21
N GLN A 209 3.49 6.53 -2.03
CA GLN A 209 4.50 6.25 -3.04
C GLN A 209 5.75 7.10 -2.82
N MET A 210 6.90 6.57 -3.22
CA MET A 210 8.12 7.32 -3.45
C MET A 210 8.07 7.93 -4.85
N VAL A 211 8.20 9.26 -4.95
CA VAL A 211 8.02 10.03 -6.19
C VAL A 211 9.26 10.79 -6.66
N GLU A 212 10.28 10.95 -5.81
CA GLU A 212 11.51 11.63 -6.20
C GLU A 212 12.70 10.67 -6.23
N GLY A 213 13.26 10.41 -7.42
CA GLY A 213 14.38 9.48 -7.55
C GLY A 213 15.69 9.92 -6.87
N ARG A 214 15.92 11.23 -6.68
CA ARG A 214 17.16 11.76 -6.08
C ARG A 214 17.10 11.89 -4.56
N HIS A 215 15.95 12.23 -4.01
CA HIS A 215 15.78 12.54 -2.59
C HIS A 215 14.87 11.54 -1.86
N GLY A 216 14.17 10.70 -2.62
CA GLY A 216 13.22 9.73 -2.07
C GLY A 216 11.98 10.34 -1.45
N GLY A 217 11.60 11.55 -1.86
CA GLY A 217 10.40 12.25 -1.44
C GLY A 217 9.14 11.38 -1.60
N TRP A 218 8.27 11.39 -0.58
CA TRP A 218 7.01 10.64 -0.55
C TRP A 218 5.81 11.50 -0.97
N ASN A 219 4.77 10.84 -1.48
CA ASN A 219 3.47 11.43 -1.80
C ASN A 219 2.36 10.42 -1.51
N ASP A 220 1.27 10.83 -0.87
CA ASP A 220 0.10 9.98 -0.68
C ASP A 220 -0.93 10.20 -1.80
N ILE A 221 -1.54 9.11 -2.24
CA ILE A 221 -2.46 9.09 -3.39
C ILE A 221 -3.48 7.96 -3.21
N SER A 222 -4.56 7.94 -3.99
CA SER A 222 -5.51 6.81 -3.94
C SER A 222 -4.79 5.49 -4.22
N CYS A 223 -5.05 4.48 -3.39
CA CYS A 223 -4.54 3.12 -3.52
C CYS A 223 -4.92 2.43 -4.85
N THR A 224 -5.95 2.96 -5.53
CA THR A 224 -6.43 2.44 -6.82
C THR A 224 -5.66 2.97 -8.04
N TYR A 225 -4.83 4.00 -7.86
CA TYR A 225 -3.97 4.45 -8.96
C TYR A 225 -3.01 3.34 -9.37
N ARG A 226 -2.61 3.33 -10.64
CA ARG A 226 -1.65 2.36 -11.18
C ARG A 226 -0.33 3.08 -11.36
N LEU A 227 0.70 2.64 -10.63
CA LEU A 227 2.01 3.26 -10.62
C LEU A 227 3.05 2.48 -11.41
N GLY A 228 4.28 3.01 -11.48
CA GLY A 228 5.37 2.48 -12.30
C GLY A 228 6.16 1.34 -11.67
N GLY A 229 6.00 1.12 -10.38
CA GLY A 229 6.76 0.11 -9.67
C GLY A 229 6.46 0.06 -8.19
N LEU A 230 7.33 -0.64 -7.47
CA LEU A 230 7.20 -0.89 -6.05
C LEU A 230 8.54 -1.25 -5.43
N ILE A 231 8.62 -1.19 -4.11
CA ILE A 231 9.81 -1.54 -3.35
C ILE A 231 9.40 -2.57 -2.30
N CYS A 232 10.04 -3.73 -2.32
CA CYS A 232 9.80 -4.80 -1.35
C CYS A 232 10.91 -4.82 -0.28
N LYS A 233 10.52 -5.20 0.94
CA LYS A 233 11.39 -5.43 2.10
C LYS A 233 11.05 -6.78 2.73
N ARG A 234 12.06 -7.47 3.25
CA ARG A 234 11.87 -8.70 4.02
C ARG A 234 12.97 -8.86 5.05
N LYS A 235 12.66 -9.54 6.15
CA LYS A 235 13.63 -9.90 7.18
C LYS A 235 14.44 -11.11 6.72
N CYS A 236 15.77 -11.03 6.76
CA CYS A 236 16.62 -12.06 6.16
C CYS A 236 16.54 -13.42 6.83
N SER A 237 16.35 -13.48 8.16
CA SER A 237 16.18 -14.72 8.91
C SER A 237 14.74 -14.89 9.33
N SER A 238 13.83 -15.04 8.36
CA SER A 238 12.39 -15.19 8.60
C SER A 238 11.82 -16.39 7.84
N TYR A 239 10.60 -16.76 8.22
CA TYR A 239 9.83 -17.80 7.55
C TYR A 239 8.77 -17.17 6.66
N CYS A 240 8.62 -17.71 5.45
CA CYS A 240 7.42 -17.46 4.67
C CYS A 240 6.30 -18.33 5.24
N ALA A 241 5.38 -17.78 6.02
CA ALA A 241 4.05 -18.36 6.08
C ALA A 241 3.39 -17.99 4.76
N ALA A 242 2.99 -18.95 3.92
CA ALA A 242 2.10 -18.54 2.85
C ALA A 242 0.82 -18.03 3.50
N GLN A 243 0.36 -16.92 2.98
CA GLN A 243 -0.50 -16.03 3.71
C GLN A 243 -1.94 -16.54 3.69
N ASP A 244 -2.62 -16.32 4.82
CA ASP A 244 -4.06 -16.43 4.94
C ASP A 244 -4.70 -15.51 3.90
N VAL A 245 -5.24 -16.11 2.83
CA VAL A 245 -6.20 -15.48 1.91
C VAL A 245 -7.54 -16.14 2.16
#